data_AF-A0A031G3V9-F1
#
_entry.id   AF-A0A031G3V9-F1
#
_cell.length_a   1.000
_cell.length_b   1.000
_cell.length_c   1.000
_cell.angle_alpha   90.00
_cell.angle_beta   90.00
_cell.angle_gamma   90.00
#
_symmetry.space_group_name_H-M   'P 1'
#
loop_
_entity.id
_entity.type
_entity.pdbx_description
1 polymer ?
#
loop_
_entity_poly.entity_id
_entity_poly.type
_entity_poly.pdbx_seq_one_letter_code
_entity_poly.pdbx_strand_id
1 'polypeptide(L)'
;MIESRLGDYLEHMRQAASDALVFVEGLSKEEFVDDKRTQQAVIMSLVIIGEAATKIMDRFPEFAAQNTQIPWRSMRGMRLLMAISTSIWMSSGKRFRLPCLSC
;
A
#
# COMPACT_ATOMS: atom_id res chain seq x y z
N MET A 1 -23.44 1.80 13.44
CA MET A 1 -22.99 2.62 12.28
C MET A 1 -21.51 3.00 12.41
N ILE A 2 -20.61 2.04 12.65
CA ILE A 2 -19.14 2.27 12.74
C ILE A 2 -18.41 1.33 11.75
N GLU A 3 -18.94 0.13 11.52
CA GLU A 3 -18.45 -0.84 10.52
C GLU A 3 -18.34 -0.29 9.09
N SER A 4 -19.26 0.58 8.66
CA SER A 4 -19.22 1.19 7.32
C SER A 4 -17.90 1.92 7.06
N ARG A 5 -17.29 2.55 8.07
CA ARG A 5 -16.08 3.35 7.89
C ARG A 5 -14.81 2.50 7.80
N LEU A 6 -14.79 1.33 8.44
CA LEU A 6 -13.65 0.41 8.37
C LEU A 6 -13.52 -0.19 6.97
N GLY A 7 -14.64 -0.63 6.39
CA GLY A 7 -14.70 -1.10 5.01
C GLY A 7 -14.19 -0.05 4.02
N ASP A 8 -14.62 1.20 4.18
CA ASP A 8 -14.16 2.32 3.34
C ASP A 8 -12.64 2.53 3.42
N TYR A 9 -12.04 2.46 4.62
CA TYR A 9 -10.59 2.60 4.78
C TYR A 9 -9.83 1.44 4.12
N LEU A 10 -10.32 0.21 4.27
CA LEU A 10 -9.71 -0.96 3.65
C LEU A 10 -9.81 -0.89 2.12
N GLU A 11 -10.95 -0.44 1.60
CA GLU A 11 -11.15 -0.27 0.17
C GLU A 11 -10.28 0.84 -0.41
N HIS A 12 -10.14 1.97 0.29
CA HIS A 12 -9.21 3.03 -0.11
C HIS A 12 -7.76 2.53 -0.13
N MET A 13 -7.34 1.71 0.84
CA MET A 13 -6.01 1.11 0.85
C MET A 13 -5.83 0.15 -0.32
N ARG A 14 -6.84 -0.69 -0.61
CA ARG A 14 -6.83 -1.65 -1.73
C ARG A 14 -6.74 -0.93 -3.07
N GLN A 15 -7.54 0.11 -3.25
CA GLN A 15 -7.57 0.90 -4.48
C GLN A 15 -6.24 1.63 -4.70
N ALA A 16 -5.73 2.32 -3.67
CA ALA A 16 -4.44 3.01 -3.77
C ALA A 16 -3.28 2.04 -4.06
N ALA A 17 -3.30 0.83 -3.49
CA ALA A 17 -2.32 -0.20 -3.81
C ALA A 17 -2.43 -0.68 -5.27
N SER A 18 -3.66 -0.86 -5.76
CA SER A 18 -3.92 -1.21 -7.16
C SER A 18 -3.43 -0.11 -8.11
N ASP A 19 -3.73 1.15 -7.81
CA ASP A 19 -3.31 2.30 -8.63
C ASP A 19 -1.78 2.39 -8.68
N ALA A 20 -1.10 2.19 -7.55
CA ALA A 20 0.36 2.17 -7.49
C ALA A 20 0.96 1.08 -8.39
N LEU A 21 0.33 -0.10 -8.47
CA LEU A 21 0.76 -1.19 -9.35
C LEU A 21 0.54 -0.84 -10.82
N VAL A 22 -0.61 -0.25 -11.16
CA VAL A 22 -0.92 0.20 -12.53
C VAL A 22 0.05 1.29 -12.98
N PHE A 23 0.42 2.23 -12.11
CA PHE A 23 1.37 3.30 -12.45
C PHE A 23 2.77 2.78 -12.79
N VAL A 24 3.18 1.64 -12.22
CA VAL A 24 4.49 1.04 -12.49
C VAL A 24 4.42 -0.11 -13.50
N GLU A 25 3.23 -0.46 -13.98
CA GLU A 25 3.03 -1.55 -14.92
C GLU A 25 3.66 -1.21 -16.27
N GLY A 26 4.50 -2.10 -16.79
CA GLY A 26 5.17 -1.93 -18.08
C GLY A 26 6.34 -0.95 -18.08
N LEU A 27 6.66 -0.31 -16.95
CA LEU A 27 7.84 0.56 -16.82
C LEU A 27 9.07 -0.26 -16.38
N SER A 28 10.18 -0.06 -17.09
CA SER A 28 11.50 -0.47 -16.61
C SER A 28 11.92 0.41 -15.42
N LYS A 29 12.95 -0.05 -14.70
CA LYS A 29 13.50 0.70 -13.56
C LYS A 29 14.06 2.04 -14.01
N GLU A 30 14.73 2.07 -15.15
CA GLU A 30 15.36 3.25 -15.71
C GLU A 30 14.30 4.29 -16.10
N GLU A 31 13.21 3.85 -16.74
CA GLU A 31 12.07 4.70 -17.09
C GLU A 31 11.36 5.24 -15.85
N PHE A 32 11.18 4.40 -14.81
CA PHE A 32 10.57 4.85 -13.56
C PHE A 32 11.42 5.92 -12.84
N VAL A 33 12.74 5.78 -12.83
CA VAL A 33 13.66 6.73 -12.18
C VAL A 33 13.69 8.07 -12.93
N ASP A 34 13.50 8.06 -14.25
CA ASP A 34 13.45 9.27 -15.06
C ASP A 34 12.06 9.94 -15.05
N ASP A 35 11.00 9.15 -14.87
CA ASP A 35 9.62 9.67 -14.78
C ASP A 35 9.22 10.11 -13.37
N LYS A 36 9.49 11.40 -13.09
CA LYS A 36 9.07 12.06 -11.85
C LYS A 36 7.56 12.10 -11.62
N ARG A 37 6.73 12.08 -12.67
CA ARG A 37 5.27 12.13 -12.52
C ARG A 37 4.77 10.80 -11.97
N THR A 38 5.27 9.70 -12.51
CA THR A 38 4.96 8.36 -12.03
C THR A 38 5.45 8.16 -10.59
N GLN A 39 6.64 8.65 -10.25
CA GLN A 39 7.12 8.64 -8.86
C GLN A 39 6.16 9.39 -7.92
N GLN A 40 5.73 10.58 -8.29
CA GLN A 40 4.78 11.37 -7.48
C GLN A 40 3.42 10.67 -7.34
N ALA A 41 2.91 10.05 -8.40
CA ALA A 41 1.66 9.29 -8.37
C ALA A 41 1.75 8.09 -7.42
N VAL A 42 2.82 7.31 -7.50
CA VAL A 42 3.08 6.17 -6.60
C VAL A 42 3.24 6.63 -5.16
N ILE A 43 3.98 7.71 -4.91
CA ILE A 43 4.13 8.30 -3.58
C ILE A 43 2.77 8.71 -3.01
N MET A 44 1.92 9.34 -3.82
CA MET A 44 0.58 9.75 -3.38
C MET A 44 -0.25 8.53 -2.96
N SER A 45 -0.24 7.46 -3.75
CA SER A 45 -0.91 6.21 -3.39
C SER A 45 -0.41 5.64 -2.07
N LEU A 46 0.90 5.65 -1.82
CA LEU A 46 1.49 5.18 -0.55
C LEU A 46 1.07 6.06 0.65
N VAL A 47 0.96 7.38 0.45
CA VAL A 47 0.49 8.30 1.50
C VAL A 47 -0.95 7.99 1.91
N ILE A 48 -1.83 7.74 0.93
CA ILE A 48 -3.24 7.38 1.16
C ILE A 48 -3.32 6.10 2.00
N ILE A 49 -2.53 5.09 1.63
CA ILE A 49 -2.46 3.81 2.37
C ILE A 49 -2.01 4.03 3.81
N GLY A 50 -0.96 4.83 4.02
CA GLY A 50 -0.44 5.13 5.36
C GLY A 50 -1.43 5.92 6.23
N GLU A 51 -2.17 6.86 5.65
CA GLU A 51 -3.21 7.61 6.36
C GLU A 51 -4.39 6.71 6.76
N ALA A 52 -4.86 5.87 5.84
CA ALA A 52 -5.92 4.92 6.12
C ALA A 52 -5.50 3.91 7.21
N ALA A 53 -4.28 3.35 7.12
CA ALA A 53 -3.71 2.49 8.16
C ALA A 53 -3.64 3.19 9.53
N THR A 54 -3.27 4.47 9.57
CA THR A 54 -3.27 5.27 10.81
C THR A 54 -4.67 5.40 11.39
N LYS A 55 -5.66 5.73 10.56
CA LYS A 55 -7.06 5.87 10.99
C LYS A 55 -7.63 4.55 11.50
N ILE A 56 -7.27 3.42 10.87
CA ILE A 56 -7.66 2.08 11.33
C ILE A 56 -7.04 1.79 12.70
N MET A 57 -5.75 2.03 12.89
CA MET A 57 -5.10 1.81 14.18
C MET A 57 -5.68 2.68 15.31
N ASP A 58 -6.03 3.94 15.00
CA ASP A 58 -6.53 4.92 15.97
C ASP A 58 -8.00 4.64 16.34
N ARG A 59 -8.85 4.34 15.36
CA ARG A 59 -10.30 4.16 15.56
C ARG A 59 -10.72 2.72 15.78
N PHE A 60 -9.93 1.76 15.31
CA PHE A 60 -10.20 0.32 15.36
C PHE A 60 -8.98 -0.47 15.88
N PRO A 61 -8.50 -0.17 17.10
CA PRO A 61 -7.32 -0.84 17.66
C PRO A 61 -7.50 -2.35 17.81
N GLU A 62 -8.72 -2.81 18.10
CA GLU A 62 -9.05 -4.24 18.20
C GLU A 62 -8.87 -4.96 16.85
N PHE A 63 -9.28 -4.33 15.74
CA PHE A 63 -9.08 -4.89 14.40
C PHE A 63 -7.60 -4.96 14.04
N ALA A 64 -6.83 -3.92 14.34
CA ALA A 64 -5.38 -3.93 14.12
C ALA A 64 -4.67 -4.98 14.99
N ALA A 65 -5.14 -5.21 16.21
CA ALA A 65 -4.63 -6.24 17.12
C ALA A 65 -5.00 -7.66 16.69
N GLN A 66 -6.15 -7.87 16.05
CA GLN A 66 -6.53 -9.16 15.47
C GLN A 66 -5.77 -9.46 14.16
N ASN A 67 -5.32 -8.42 13.44
CA ASN A 67 -4.64 -8.53 12.16
C ASN A 67 -3.16 -8.19 12.27
N THR A 68 -2.42 -8.92 13.11
CA THR A 68 -0.97 -8.70 13.32
C THR A 68 -0.11 -9.06 12.11
N GLN A 69 -0.64 -9.83 11.16
CA GLN A 69 0.04 -10.13 9.89
C GLN A 69 0.23 -8.88 9.01
N ILE A 70 -0.56 -7.83 9.23
CA ILE A 70 -0.44 -6.58 8.50
C ILE A 70 0.56 -5.68 9.25
N PRO A 71 1.61 -5.18 8.59
CA PRO A 71 2.64 -4.37 9.24
C PRO A 71 2.19 -2.92 9.44
N TRP A 72 1.12 -2.70 10.22
CA TRP A 72 0.46 -1.39 10.39
C TRP A 72 1.42 -0.26 10.79
N ARG A 73 2.39 -0.55 11.67
CA ARG A 73 3.41 0.42 12.11
C ARG A 73 4.36 0.83 10.97
N SER A 74 4.75 -0.13 10.13
CA SER A 74 5.57 0.14 8.95
C SER A 74 4.79 0.94 7.91
N MET A 75 3.48 0.71 7.79
CA MET A 75 2.60 1.46 6.89
C MET A 75 2.42 2.92 7.32
N ARG A 76 2.36 3.19 8.63
CA ARG A 76 2.42 4.55 9.19
C ARG A 76 3.72 5.28 8.85
N GLY A 77 4.83 4.54 8.80
CA GLY A 77 6.17 5.06 8.52
C GLY A 77 6.53 5.16 7.03
N MET A 78 5.69 4.64 6.12
CA MET A 78 5.94 4.63 4.68
C MET A 78 5.91 6.02 4.00
N ARG A 79 5.89 7.11 4.77
CA ARG A 79 6.16 8.46 4.26
C ARG A 79 7.65 8.73 3.97
N LEU A 80 8.60 7.88 4.40
CA LEU A 80 10.02 8.25 4.39
C LEU A 80 11.04 7.21 3.85
N LEU A 81 10.64 5.97 3.54
CA LEU A 81 11.59 4.86 3.30
C LEU A 81 11.59 4.26 1.88
N MET A 82 11.05 4.96 0.89
CA MET A 82 10.99 4.52 -0.52
C MET A 82 11.62 5.59 -1.43
N ALA A 83 12.91 5.93 -1.33
CA ALA A 83 14.03 5.11 -1.78
C ALA A 83 13.62 3.68 -2.13
N ILE A 84 13.13 3.48 -3.36
CA ILE A 84 13.07 2.14 -3.97
C ILE A 84 14.53 1.72 -4.23
N SER A 85 15.21 1.39 -3.14
CA SER A 85 16.38 0.53 -3.16
C SER A 85 15.83 -0.82 -3.61
N THR A 86 15.96 -1.10 -4.91
CA THR A 86 16.40 -2.36 -5.55
C THR A 86 15.90 -3.73 -5.06
N SER A 87 15.37 -3.89 -3.85
CA SER A 87 15.01 -5.16 -3.23
C SER A 87 13.58 -5.63 -3.51
N ILE A 88 12.62 -4.73 -3.79
CA ILE A 88 11.27 -5.13 -4.23
C ILE A 88 11.29 -5.65 -5.68
N TRP A 89 12.16 -5.11 -6.54
CA TRP A 89 12.29 -5.58 -7.93
C TRP A 89 13.01 -6.92 -8.05
N MET A 90 13.99 -7.21 -7.20
CA MET A 90 14.73 -8.48 -7.25
C MET A 90 13.91 -9.71 -6.80
N SER A 91 12.70 -9.53 -6.25
CA SER A 91 11.82 -10.63 -5.85
C SER A 91 10.57 -10.80 -6.72
N SER A 92 10.42 -10.03 -7.79
CA SER A 92 9.28 -10.11 -8.72
C SER A 92 9.55 -11.02 -9.92
N GLY A 93 10.13 -12.20 -9.64
CA GLY A 93 9.85 -13.42 -10.39
C GLY A 93 8.69 -14.23 -9.78
N LYS A 94 8.06 -13.73 -8.70
CA LYS A 94 6.94 -14.39 -8.04
C LYS A 94 5.71 -13.49 -8.00
N ARG A 95 4.79 -13.83 -8.89
CA ARG A 95 3.36 -13.50 -8.91
C ARG A 95 2.86 -13.16 -7.49
N PHE A 96 2.53 -11.90 -7.26
CA PHE A 96 1.84 -11.44 -6.06
C PHE A 96 0.45 -12.08 -6.06
N ARG A 97 0.35 -13.29 -5.51
CA ARG A 97 -0.93 -13.98 -5.31
C ARG A 97 -1.57 -13.32 -4.09
N LEU A 98 -2.45 -12.36 -4.35
CA LEU A 98 -3.45 -11.91 -3.38
C LEU A 98 -4.10 -13.16 -2.77
N PRO A 99 -4.18 -13.32 -1.44
CA PRO A 99 -5.04 -14.32 -0.86
C PRO A 99 -6.48 -13.89 -1.17
N CYS A 100 -7.15 -14.68 -2.01
CA CYS A 100 -8.60 -14.59 -2.21
C CYS A 100 -9.29 -14.54 -0.86
N LEU A 101 -10.00 -13.45 -0.59
CA LEU A 101 -11.12 -13.43 0.34
C LEU A 101 -12.25 -14.26 -0.29
N SER A 102 -12.34 -15.52 0.10
CA SER A 102 -13.51 -16.38 -0.07
C SER A 102 -13.46 -17.48 1.00
N CYS A 103 -13.90 -17.12 2.20
CA CYS A 103 -14.57 -17.97 3.18
C CYS A 103 -15.32 -17.06 4.13
#